data_AF-A0A8J3TYX2-F1
#
_entry.id   AF-A0A8J3TYX2-F1
#
_cell.length_a   1.000
_cell.length_b   1.000
_cell.length_c   1.000
_cell.angle_alpha   90.00
_cell.angle_beta   90.00
_cell.angle_gamma   90.00
#
_symmetry.space_group_name_H-M   'P 1'
#
loop_
_entity.id
_entity.type
_entity.pdbx_description
1 polymer ?
#
loop_
_entity_poly.entity_id
_entity_poly.type
_entity_poly.pdbx_seq_one_letter_code
_entity_poly.pdbx_strand_id
1 'polypeptide(L)'
;MFGRLSDAHWLGATLGSDSRISVPGPSDVRVVGVAQLREGEGALIVAARQSDFRPETPSQVPGRLAGFLPDGAKWVRSEAFDGEVTGEAYFGEFYLDPVSDSVYFDATDPTPATDAPGAAGGPPGPPLPAAGGHKTP
;
A
#
# COMPACT_ATOMS: atom_id res chain seq x y z
N MET A 1 -11.88 3.53 0.16
CA MET A 1 -10.71 3.67 1.07
C MET A 1 -10.74 2.53 2.08
N PHE A 2 -9.66 1.74 2.18
CA PHE A 2 -9.53 0.74 3.24
C PHE A 2 -9.51 1.47 4.59
N GLY A 3 -10.26 0.97 5.57
CA GLY A 3 -10.14 1.43 6.94
C GLY A 3 -8.73 1.25 7.51
N ARG A 4 -8.57 1.40 8.82
CA ARG A 4 -7.27 1.26 9.48
C ARG A 4 -6.78 -0.20 9.37
N LEU A 5 -5.53 -0.40 8.93
CA LEU A 5 -4.88 -1.72 8.85
C LEU A 5 -4.36 -2.16 10.23
N SER A 6 -4.49 -3.45 10.54
CA SER A 6 -4.05 -4.06 11.80
C SER A 6 -2.69 -4.76 11.66
N ASP A 7 -2.41 -5.33 10.48
CA ASP A 7 -1.16 -6.01 10.14
C ASP A 7 -0.93 -5.99 8.62
N ALA A 8 0.32 -6.06 8.15
CA ALA A 8 0.63 -6.00 6.72
C ALA A 8 1.98 -6.65 6.35
N HIS A 9 1.95 -7.46 5.28
CA HIS A 9 3.12 -8.10 4.69
C HIS A 9 3.14 -7.88 3.17
N TRP A 10 4.22 -7.32 2.62
CA TRP A 10 4.33 -7.05 1.19
C TRP A 10 5.71 -7.33 0.61
N LEU A 11 5.75 -7.54 -0.70
CA LEU A 11 6.93 -7.71 -1.52
C LEU A 11 6.90 -6.66 -2.63
N GLY A 12 7.95 -5.85 -2.74
CA GLY A 12 8.20 -5.01 -3.90
C GLY A 12 9.12 -5.71 -4.89
N ALA A 13 8.82 -5.59 -6.19
CA ALA A 13 9.67 -6.06 -7.27
C ALA A 13 9.78 -4.97 -8.36
N THR A 14 10.97 -4.81 -8.93
CA THR A 14 11.17 -3.92 -10.08
C THR A 14 10.86 -4.68 -11.38
N LEU A 15 9.91 -4.19 -12.17
CA LEU A 15 9.54 -4.73 -13.49
C LEU A 15 10.52 -4.22 -14.56
N GLY A 16 11.77 -4.70 -14.52
CA GLY A 16 12.77 -4.29 -15.51
C GLY A 16 14.13 -4.81 -15.12
N SER A 17 14.65 -5.77 -15.86
CA SER A 17 16.03 -6.21 -15.72
C SER A 17 16.59 -6.47 -17.10
N ASP A 18 17.11 -5.41 -17.72
CA ASP A 18 18.16 -5.58 -18.71
C ASP A 18 19.45 -5.00 -18.17
N SER A 19 20.49 -5.82 -18.24
CA SER A 19 21.74 -5.69 -17.50
C SER A 19 22.68 -4.69 -18.17
N ARG A 20 22.26 -3.42 -18.27
CA ARG A 20 23.13 -2.28 -18.62
C ARG A 20 22.65 -1.04 -17.89
N ILE A 21 23.50 -0.54 -17.00
CA ILE A 21 23.53 0.81 -16.40
C ILE A 21 22.41 1.72 -16.93
N SER A 22 21.23 1.57 -16.35
CA SER A 22 20.13 2.52 -16.51
C SER A 22 19.46 2.59 -15.14
N VAL A 23 19.41 3.81 -14.60
CA VAL A 23 18.62 4.13 -13.41
C VAL A 23 17.19 3.67 -13.70
N PRO A 24 16.57 2.81 -12.86
CA PRO A 24 15.18 2.40 -13.06
C PRO A 24 14.29 3.64 -13.23
N GLY A 25 13.47 3.64 -14.27
CA GLY A 25 12.50 4.71 -14.46
C GLY A 25 11.43 4.66 -13.37
N PRO A 26 10.64 5.72 -13.16
CA PRO A 26 9.55 5.75 -12.17
C PRO A 26 8.36 4.82 -12.51
N SER A 27 8.51 3.90 -13.47
CA SER A 27 7.43 3.13 -14.12
C SER A 27 7.66 1.62 -14.11
N ASP A 28 8.44 1.12 -13.15
CA ASP A 28 8.83 -0.29 -13.11
C ASP A 28 8.64 -0.90 -11.71
N VAL A 29 7.59 -0.58 -10.94
CA VAL A 29 7.43 -1.16 -9.58
C VAL A 29 6.12 -1.92 -9.44
N ARG A 30 6.21 -3.22 -9.15
CA ARG A 30 5.08 -4.03 -8.72
C ARG A 30 5.16 -4.27 -7.21
N VAL A 31 4.08 -3.98 -6.51
CA VAL A 31 3.94 -4.26 -5.08
C VAL A 31 2.81 -5.25 -4.90
N VAL A 32 3.14 -6.40 -4.29
CA VAL A 32 2.17 -7.43 -3.95
C VAL A 32 2.17 -7.63 -2.46
N GLY A 33 1.02 -7.75 -1.83
CA GLY A 33 0.97 -7.98 -0.40
C GLY A 33 -0.34 -8.54 0.09
N VAL A 34 -0.32 -8.89 1.37
CA VAL A 34 -1.50 -9.19 2.17
C VAL A 34 -1.55 -8.21 3.34
N ALA A 35 -2.73 -7.69 3.62
CA ALA A 35 -2.98 -6.84 4.76
C ALA A 35 -4.20 -7.32 5.52
N GLN A 36 -4.18 -7.15 6.83
CA GLN A 36 -5.27 -7.46 7.71
C GLN A 36 -6.04 -6.18 8.05
N LEU A 37 -7.33 -6.14 7.74
CA LEU A 37 -8.21 -5.07 8.18
C LEU A 37 -8.53 -5.24 9.67
N ARG A 38 -9.25 -4.26 10.23
CA ARG A 38 -9.87 -4.47 11.54
C ARG A 38 -11.02 -5.46 11.41
N GLU A 39 -11.28 -6.15 12.51
CA GLU A 39 -12.40 -7.09 12.63
C GLU A 39 -13.71 -6.45 12.16
N GLY A 40 -14.38 -7.10 11.22
CA GLY A 40 -15.65 -6.71 10.62
C GLY A 40 -15.57 -5.69 9.48
N GLU A 41 -14.41 -5.07 9.21
CA GLU A 41 -14.28 -4.07 8.15
C GLU A 41 -14.46 -4.67 6.75
N GLY A 42 -13.97 -5.88 6.51
CA GLY A 42 -14.11 -6.56 5.22
C GLY A 42 -15.58 -6.78 4.88
N ALA A 43 -16.37 -7.25 5.85
CA ALA A 43 -17.81 -7.39 5.71
C ALA A 43 -18.51 -6.06 5.46
N LEU A 44 -18.11 -4.98 6.14
CA LEU A 44 -18.68 -3.63 5.94
C LEU A 44 -18.38 -3.08 4.54
N ILE A 45 -17.16 -3.22 4.05
CA ILE A 45 -16.76 -2.76 2.71
C ILE A 45 -17.59 -3.46 1.64
N VAL A 46 -17.73 -4.78 1.73
CA VAL A 46 -18.51 -5.59 0.79
C VAL A 46 -20.00 -5.29 0.90
N ALA A 47 -20.54 -5.15 2.12
CA ALA A 47 -21.95 -4.87 2.35
C ALA A 47 -22.38 -3.48 1.83
N ALA A 48 -21.47 -2.51 1.79
CA ALA A 48 -21.74 -1.19 1.22
C ALA A 48 -21.87 -1.20 -0.31
N ARG A 49 -21.30 -2.22 -0.99
CA ARG A 49 -21.14 -2.28 -2.45
C ARG A 49 -21.56 -3.65 -3.02
N GLN A 50 -22.58 -4.27 -2.41
CA GLN A 50 -22.95 -5.68 -2.64
C GLN A 50 -23.10 -6.09 -4.11
N SER A 51 -23.53 -5.18 -4.98
CA SER A 51 -23.70 -5.44 -6.42
C SER A 51 -22.39 -5.54 -7.20
N ASP A 52 -21.33 -4.95 -6.67
CA ASP A 52 -20.10 -4.68 -7.43
C ASP A 52 -19.03 -5.74 -7.12
N PHE A 53 -19.10 -6.34 -5.94
CA PHE A 53 -18.23 -7.44 -5.57
C PHE A 53 -18.68 -8.76 -6.20
N ARG A 54 -17.71 -9.46 -6.81
CA ARG A 54 -17.88 -10.79 -7.40
C ARG A 54 -16.86 -11.76 -6.82
N PRO A 55 -17.22 -13.04 -6.63
CA PRO A 55 -16.25 -14.06 -6.27
C PRO A 55 -15.14 -14.14 -7.32
N GLU A 56 -13.91 -13.91 -6.89
CA GLU A 56 -12.73 -13.95 -7.76
C GLU A 56 -11.50 -14.24 -6.90
N THR A 57 -10.67 -15.17 -7.34
CA THR A 57 -9.46 -15.57 -6.62
C THR A 57 -8.23 -14.91 -7.25
N PRO A 58 -7.25 -14.44 -6.45
CA PRO A 58 -5.99 -13.96 -6.98
C PRO A 58 -5.31 -15.01 -7.88
N SER A 59 -4.96 -14.61 -9.10
CA SER A 59 -4.43 -15.53 -10.12
C SER A 59 -3.00 -16.01 -9.83
N GLN A 60 -2.17 -15.15 -9.21
CA GLN A 60 -0.76 -15.42 -8.92
C GLN A 60 -0.33 -14.89 -7.55
N VAL A 61 -0.48 -15.72 -6.52
CA VAL A 61 0.05 -15.42 -5.18
C VAL A 61 1.53 -15.86 -5.12
N PRO A 62 2.49 -14.95 -4.84
CA PRO A 62 3.88 -15.33 -4.63
C PRO A 62 4.03 -16.32 -3.46
N GLY A 63 4.82 -17.37 -3.64
CA GLY A 63 4.98 -18.43 -2.62
C GLY A 63 5.45 -17.91 -1.25
N ARG A 64 6.18 -16.80 -1.21
CA ARG A 64 6.60 -16.14 0.05
C ARG A 64 5.43 -15.47 0.79
N LEU A 65 4.35 -15.09 0.09
CA LEU A 65 3.13 -14.55 0.68
C LEU A 65 2.10 -15.64 1.03
N ALA A 66 2.18 -16.82 0.39
CA ALA A 66 1.22 -17.91 0.57
C ALA A 66 0.98 -18.29 2.05
N GLY A 67 2.03 -18.28 2.88
CA GLY A 67 1.92 -18.60 4.32
C GLY A 67 1.22 -17.54 5.18
N PHE A 68 0.92 -16.36 4.62
CA PHE A 68 0.22 -15.27 5.29
C PHE A 68 -1.24 -15.12 4.80
N LEU A 69 -1.64 -15.88 3.78
CA LEU A 69 -3.03 -15.90 3.34
C LEU A 69 -3.87 -16.76 4.30
N PRO A 70 -5.13 -16.37 4.54
CA PRO A 70 -6.04 -17.20 5.32
C PRO A 70 -6.38 -18.48 4.57
N ASP A 71 -6.42 -19.59 5.32
CA ASP A 71 -6.85 -20.88 4.78
C ASP A 71 -8.32 -20.83 4.37
N GLY A 72 -8.62 -21.27 3.15
CA GLY A 72 -10.01 -21.33 2.66
C GLY A 72 -10.66 -19.97 2.42
N ALA A 73 -9.85 -18.93 2.19
CA ALA A 73 -10.30 -17.57 1.97
C ALA A 73 -11.37 -17.46 0.87
N LYS A 74 -12.41 -16.66 1.13
CA LYS A 74 -13.51 -16.43 0.19
C LYS A 74 -13.35 -15.09 -0.52
N TRP A 75 -12.34 -15.06 -1.39
CA TRP A 75 -11.98 -13.85 -2.11
C TRP A 75 -13.12 -13.30 -2.97
N VAL A 76 -13.34 -12.00 -2.85
CA VAL A 76 -14.19 -11.20 -3.72
C VAL A 76 -13.42 -9.99 -4.24
N ARG A 77 -13.75 -9.54 -5.43
CA ARG A 77 -13.16 -8.37 -6.08
C ARG A 77 -14.22 -7.49 -6.72
N SER A 78 -13.94 -6.19 -6.82
CA SER A 78 -14.73 -5.22 -7.57
C SER A 78 -13.80 -4.26 -8.31
N GLU A 79 -13.90 -4.21 -9.64
CA GLU A 79 -13.12 -3.26 -10.46
C GLU A 79 -13.42 -1.79 -10.08
N ALA A 80 -14.66 -1.49 -9.70
CA ALA A 80 -15.04 -0.15 -9.24
C ALA A 80 -14.34 0.21 -7.92
N PHE A 81 -14.19 -0.78 -7.03
CA PHE A 81 -13.46 -0.60 -5.78
C PHE A 81 -11.95 -0.47 -6.01
N ASP A 82 -11.39 -1.24 -6.96
CA ASP A 82 -10.00 -1.10 -7.39
C ASP A 82 -9.71 0.34 -7.87
N GLY A 83 -10.58 0.88 -8.72
CA GLY A 83 -10.49 2.28 -9.20
C GLY A 83 -10.58 3.30 -8.05
N GLU A 84 -11.50 3.10 -7.10
CA GLU A 84 -11.65 3.98 -5.92
C GLU A 84 -10.38 4.00 -5.06
N VAL A 85 -9.78 2.83 -4.83
CA VAL A 85 -8.58 2.67 -4.01
C VAL A 85 -7.36 3.29 -4.66
N THR A 86 -7.21 3.09 -5.97
CA THR A 86 -6.08 3.63 -6.74
C THR A 86 -6.26 5.11 -7.07
N GLY A 87 -7.47 5.65 -6.91
CA GLY A 87 -7.83 6.97 -7.44
C GLY A 87 -7.67 7.05 -8.95
N GLU A 88 -7.76 5.91 -9.64
CA GLU A 88 -7.46 5.71 -11.07
C GLU A 88 -6.04 6.14 -11.49
N ALA A 89 -5.14 6.35 -10.53
CA ALA A 89 -3.79 6.87 -10.78
C ALA A 89 -2.78 5.78 -11.18
N TYR A 90 -3.08 4.52 -10.87
CA TYR A 90 -2.25 3.36 -11.20
C TYR A 90 -3.11 2.10 -11.28
N PHE A 91 -2.57 1.02 -11.86
CA PHE A 91 -3.27 -0.25 -11.92
C PHE A 91 -3.09 -1.01 -10.60
N GLY A 92 -4.19 -1.46 -10.00
CA GLY A 92 -4.12 -2.30 -8.82
C GLY A 92 -5.36 -3.18 -8.69
N GLU A 93 -5.15 -4.43 -8.32
CA GLU A 93 -6.21 -5.40 -8.07
C GLU A 93 -6.29 -5.66 -6.57
N PHE A 94 -7.49 -5.51 -5.99
CA PHE A 94 -7.70 -5.67 -4.56
C PHE A 94 -8.76 -6.73 -4.28
N TYR A 95 -8.30 -7.83 -3.71
CA TYR A 95 -9.10 -8.98 -3.34
C TYR A 95 -9.37 -8.94 -1.84
N LEU A 96 -10.63 -9.06 -1.46
CA LEU A 96 -11.10 -9.03 -0.08
C LEU A 96 -11.63 -10.39 0.33
N ASP A 97 -11.24 -10.87 1.51
CA ASP A 97 -11.98 -11.91 2.23
C ASP A 97 -12.78 -11.25 3.36
N PRO A 98 -14.11 -11.12 3.23
CA PRO A 98 -14.93 -10.46 4.24
C PRO A 98 -15.08 -11.29 5.53
N VAL A 99 -14.69 -12.57 5.53
CA VAL A 99 -14.79 -13.44 6.71
C VAL A 99 -13.55 -13.32 7.59
N SER A 100 -12.37 -13.32 6.98
CA SER A 100 -11.11 -13.18 7.70
C SER A 100 -10.64 -11.73 7.82
N ASP A 101 -11.36 -10.77 7.23
CA ASP A 101 -10.97 -9.36 7.13
C ASP A 101 -9.62 -9.15 6.44
N SER A 102 -9.26 -10.04 5.53
CA SER A 102 -7.96 -9.98 4.83
C SER A 102 -8.09 -9.33 3.46
N VAL A 103 -7.06 -8.59 3.07
CA VAL A 103 -6.90 -8.00 1.74
C VAL A 103 -5.67 -8.58 1.09
N TYR A 104 -5.79 -9.13 -0.11
CA TYR A 104 -4.66 -9.37 -0.99
C TYR A 104 -4.65 -8.28 -2.05
N PHE A 105 -3.49 -7.68 -2.30
CA PHE A 105 -3.34 -6.63 -3.31
C PHE A 105 -2.16 -6.91 -4.25
N ASP A 106 -2.36 -6.55 -5.51
CA ASP A 106 -1.34 -6.57 -6.55
C ASP A 106 -1.42 -5.26 -7.34
N ALA A 107 -0.48 -4.36 -7.07
CA ALA A 107 -0.44 -3.03 -7.66
C ALA A 107 0.81 -2.86 -8.52
N THR A 108 0.63 -2.32 -9.72
CA THR A 108 1.73 -1.97 -10.64
C THR A 108 1.77 -0.46 -10.79
N ASP A 109 2.98 0.08 -10.71
CA ASP A 109 3.29 1.52 -10.69
C ASP A 109 2.54 2.30 -9.60
N PRO A 110 2.41 1.80 -8.36
CA PRO A 110 1.91 2.65 -7.29
C PRO A 110 2.91 3.80 -7.11
N THR A 111 2.48 5.01 -7.45
CA THR A 111 3.27 6.19 -7.14
C THR A 111 3.35 6.27 -5.61
N PRO A 112 4.55 6.30 -5.00
CA PRO A 112 4.63 6.69 -3.61
C PRO A 112 3.93 8.04 -3.51
N ALA A 113 3.08 8.25 -2.50
CA ALA A 113 2.56 9.57 -2.21
C ALA A 113 3.78 10.50 -2.20
N THR A 114 3.86 11.39 -3.18
CA THR A 114 4.94 12.36 -3.26
C THR A 114 4.95 13.04 -1.89
N ASP A 115 5.98 12.79 -1.09
CA ASP A 115 6.31 13.70 0.00
C ASP A 115 6.56 15.02 -0.71
N ALA A 116 5.57 15.91 -0.65
CA ALA A 116 5.53 17.12 -1.43
C ALA A 116 6.85 17.87 -1.20
N PRO A 117 7.69 18.09 -2.23
CA PRO A 117 8.79 19.00 -2.07
C PRO A 117 8.20 20.41 -2.04
N GLY A 118 8.06 20.96 -0.84
CA GLY A 118 7.89 22.39 -0.60
C GLY A 118 6.46 22.87 -0.36
N ALA A 119 5.98 22.68 0.87
CA ALA A 119 5.13 23.69 1.50
C ALA A 119 6.00 24.56 2.43
N ALA A 120 6.46 25.68 1.85
CA ALA A 120 6.75 26.96 2.50
C ALA A 120 7.83 27.04 3.59
N GLY A 121 8.65 28.10 3.46
CA GLY A 121 9.51 28.55 4.54
C GLY A 121 8.72 28.79 5.82
N GLY A 122 9.12 28.09 6.88
CA GLY A 122 8.92 28.59 8.23
C GLY A 122 9.91 29.73 8.49
N PRO A 123 9.56 30.75 9.29
CA PRO A 123 10.54 31.73 9.74
C PRO A 123 11.70 31.00 10.43
N PRO A 124 12.95 31.49 10.31
CA PRO A 124 14.07 30.88 11.00
C PRO A 124 13.71 30.79 12.49
N GLY A 125 13.77 29.57 13.03
CA GLY A 125 13.60 29.34 14.46
C GLY A 125 14.59 30.21 15.24
N PRO A 126 14.24 30.64 16.46
CA PRO A 126 15.14 31.47 17.26
C PRO A 126 16.49 30.76 17.43
N PRO A 127 17.62 31.49 17.34
CA PRO A 127 18.94 30.88 17.49
C PRO A 127 19.04 30.19 18.85
N LEU A 128 19.57 28.96 18.84
CA LEU A 128 19.92 28.20 20.03
C LEU A 128 20.83 29.05 20.95
N PRO A 129 20.62 29.06 22.27
CA PRO A 129 21.50 29.78 23.18
C PRO A 129 22.91 29.18 23.09
N ALA A 130 23.91 30.05 22.94
CA ALA A 130 25.31 29.66 22.91
C ALA A 130 25.67 28.91 24.20
N ALA A 131 26.23 27.71 24.05
CA ALA A 131 26.79 26.95 25.14
C ALA A 131 27.92 27.78 25.79
N GLY A 132 27.74 28.13 27.06
CA GLY A 132 28.71 28.88 27.84
C GLY A 132 30.01 28.11 27.98
N GLY A 133 31.07 28.60 27.32
CA GLY A 133 32.45 28.22 27.56
C GLY A 133 33.07 29.19 28.56
N HIS A 134 33.12 28.79 29.84
CA HIS A 134 34.01 29.40 30.81
C HIS A 134 35.45 29.03 30.46
N LYS A 135 36.29 30.02 30.12
CA LYS A 135 37.71 29.98 30.45
C LYS A 135 38.31 31.38 30.54
N THR A 136 38.65 31.74 31.77
CA THR A 136 39.54 32.81 32.23
C THR A 136 40.94 32.69 31.60
N PRO A 137 41.74 33.77 31.58
CA PRO A 137 42.40 34.28 32.81
C PRO A 137 42.13 35.75 33.14
#